data_AF-A0A933ZUZ5-F1
#
_entry.id   AF-A0A933ZUZ5-F1
#
_cell.length_a   1.000
_cell.length_b   1.000
_cell.length_c   1.000
_cell.angle_alpha   90.00
_cell.angle_beta   90.00
_cell.angle_gamma   90.00
#
_symmetry.space_group_name_H-M   'P 1'
#
loop_
_entity.id
_entity.type
_entity.pdbx_description
1 polymer ?
#
loop_
_entity_poly.entity_id
_entity_poly.type
_entity_poly.pdbx_seq_one_letter_code
_entity_poly.pdbx_strand_id
1 'polypeptide(L)'
;MSSIRESATFYRAALWLGLVRSEDVVRWADSLIEAGSDGLDALCEVALTPPHDLTALRRALQLMAEERESQGVVAQLLELVAADLAAGRRSARDTITVLGQMHSGIALPKELREALHPFGIQYSLASAGVENAIEDLEARLRDWLLPWAAMQRQGLARK
;
A
#
# COMPACT_ATOMS: atom_id res chain seq x y z
N MET A 1 16.89 5.48 -8.12
CA MET A 1 16.01 6.16 -7.13
C MET A 1 14.62 6.20 -7.76
N SER A 2 13.56 5.89 -7.00
CA SER A 2 12.18 6.04 -7.50
C SER A 2 11.91 7.53 -7.79
N SER A 3 11.12 7.84 -8.82
CA SER A 3 10.79 9.23 -9.13
C SER A 3 9.89 9.82 -8.04
N ILE A 4 9.88 11.14 -7.90
CA ILE A 4 8.96 11.83 -6.97
C ILE A 4 7.50 11.48 -7.31
N ARG A 5 7.18 11.39 -8.60
CA ARG A 5 5.83 11.02 -9.07
C ARG A 5 5.44 9.62 -8.62
N GLU A 6 6.32 8.65 -8.78
CA GLU A 6 6.08 7.27 -8.36
C GLU A 6 5.94 7.17 -6.83
N SER A 7 6.77 7.90 -6.08
CA SER A 7 6.66 8.00 -4.62
C SER A 7 5.33 8.64 -4.19
N ALA A 8 4.90 9.72 -4.86
CA ALA A 8 3.60 10.35 -4.61
C ALA A 8 2.43 9.41 -4.95
N THR A 9 2.52 8.63 -6.03
CA THR A 9 1.55 7.59 -6.38
C THR A 9 1.44 6.54 -5.29
N PHE A 10 2.59 6.08 -4.77
CA PHE A 10 2.63 5.14 -3.65
C PHE A 10 1.96 5.72 -2.41
N TYR A 11 2.34 6.91 -1.95
CA TYR A 11 1.74 7.52 -0.76
C TYR A 11 0.24 7.79 -0.94
N ARG A 12 -0.21 8.18 -2.13
CA ARG A 12 -1.63 8.38 -2.44
C ARG A 12 -2.42 7.09 -2.26
N ALA A 13 -1.94 6.00 -2.84
CA ALA A 13 -2.58 4.69 -2.74
C ALA A 13 -2.50 4.12 -1.31
N ALA A 14 -1.32 4.18 -0.69
CA ALA A 14 -1.10 3.67 0.67
C ALA A 14 -1.96 4.42 1.71
N LEU A 15 -2.11 5.74 1.56
CA LEU A 15 -2.96 6.54 2.44
C LEU A 15 -4.44 6.20 2.25
N TRP A 16 -4.89 5.98 1.00
CA TRP A 16 -6.25 5.54 0.72
C TRP A 16 -6.57 4.16 1.33
N LEU A 17 -5.60 3.25 1.31
CA LEU A 17 -5.70 1.91 1.90
C LEU A 17 -5.49 1.87 3.42
N GLY A 18 -5.12 2.99 4.06
CA GLY A 18 -4.80 3.02 5.49
C GLY A 18 -3.55 2.19 5.84
N LEU A 19 -2.57 2.13 4.92
CA LEU A 19 -1.30 1.43 5.10
C LEU A 19 -0.20 2.33 5.67
N VAL A 20 -0.30 3.65 5.46
CA VAL A 20 0.62 4.64 6.01
C VAL A 20 -0.14 5.68 6.80
N ARG A 21 0.54 6.31 7.76
CA ARG A 21 -0.01 7.44 8.50
C ARG A 21 0.22 8.72 7.71
N SER A 22 -0.67 9.70 7.90
CA SER A 22 -0.56 11.00 7.22
C SER A 22 0.67 11.78 7.67
N GLU A 23 1.12 11.62 8.91
CA GLU A 23 2.35 12.25 9.41
C GLU A 23 3.60 11.73 8.66
N ASP A 24 3.58 10.47 8.21
CA ASP A 24 4.69 9.91 7.44
C ASP A 24 4.73 10.49 6.02
N VAL A 25 3.57 10.80 5.44
CA VAL A 25 3.46 11.49 4.15
C VAL A 25 3.99 12.93 4.24
N VAL A 26 3.61 13.67 5.29
CA VAL A 26 4.10 15.04 5.51
C VAL A 26 5.62 15.03 5.69
N ARG A 27 6.15 14.14 6.53
CA ARG A 27 7.60 14.00 6.75
C ARG A 27 8.35 13.63 5.48
N TRP A 28 7.76 12.79 4.63
CA TRP A 28 8.32 12.48 3.32
C TRP A 28 8.44 13.74 2.45
N ALA A 29 7.39 14.56 2.37
CA ALA A 29 7.43 15.81 1.61
C ALA A 29 8.48 16.78 2.17
N ASP A 30 8.54 16.97 3.49
CA ASP A 30 9.55 17.81 4.15
C ASP A 30 10.97 17.37 3.76
N SER A 31 11.25 16.06 3.80
CA SER A 31 12.58 15.53 3.45
C SER A 31 12.99 15.80 1.99
N LEU A 32 12.04 15.84 1.06
CA LEU A 32 12.31 16.15 -0.34
C LEU A 32 12.55 17.65 -0.56
N ILE A 33 11.85 18.51 0.18
CA ILE A 33 12.05 19.96 0.18
C ILE A 33 13.45 20.29 0.71
N GLU A 34 13.83 19.71 1.85
CA GLU A 34 15.16 19.88 2.45
C GLU A 34 16.28 19.40 1.51
N ALA A 35 16.03 18.33 0.75
CA ALA A 35 16.96 17.82 -0.26
C ALA A 35 17.05 18.68 -1.53
N GLY A 36 16.26 19.75 -1.66
CA GLY A 36 16.25 20.63 -2.82
C GLY A 36 15.66 19.98 -4.08
N SER A 37 14.65 19.13 -3.91
CA SER A 37 14.00 18.43 -5.02
C SER A 37 13.22 19.38 -5.95
N ASP A 38 13.13 19.04 -7.23
CA ASP A 38 12.25 19.73 -8.17
C ASP A 38 10.76 19.61 -7.76
N GLY A 39 9.92 20.55 -8.21
CA GLY A 39 8.48 20.51 -7.95
C GLY A 39 8.08 20.97 -6.54
N LEU A 40 8.84 21.94 -5.99
CA LEU A 40 8.66 22.46 -4.63
C LEU A 40 7.22 22.89 -4.32
N ASP A 41 6.48 23.48 -5.27
CA ASP A 41 5.11 23.96 -5.03
C ASP A 41 4.18 22.84 -4.55
N ALA A 42 4.18 21.70 -5.25
CA ALA A 42 3.32 20.58 -4.89
C ALA A 42 3.80 19.84 -3.62
N LEU A 43 5.11 19.81 -3.38
CA LEU A 43 5.66 19.29 -2.13
C LEU A 43 5.28 20.19 -0.93
N CYS A 44 5.34 21.51 -1.10
CA CYS A 44 4.91 22.49 -0.10
C CYS A 44 3.42 22.36 0.21
N GLU A 45 2.57 22.12 -0.79
CA GLU A 45 1.14 21.84 -0.55
C GLU A 45 0.94 20.61 0.35
N VAL A 46 1.68 19.52 0.13
CA VAL A 46 1.63 18.33 0.98
C VAL A 46 2.14 18.65 2.39
N ALA A 47 3.29 19.31 2.51
CA ALA A 47 3.92 19.64 3.79
C ALA A 47 3.06 20.57 4.67
N LEU A 48 2.37 21.53 4.05
CA LEU A 48 1.50 22.49 4.74
C LEU A 48 0.09 21.95 5.00
N THR A 49 -0.27 20.78 4.44
CA THR A 49 -1.57 20.17 4.67
C THR A 49 -1.63 19.57 6.08
N PRO A 50 -2.64 19.91 6.90
CA PRO A 50 -2.80 19.30 8.22
C PRO A 50 -2.90 17.77 8.13
N PRO A 51 -2.11 17.00 8.91
CA PRO A 51 -2.10 15.53 8.81
C PRO A 51 -3.47 14.86 9.03
N HIS A 52 -4.36 15.49 9.78
CA HIS A 52 -5.70 14.95 10.03
C HIS A 52 -6.68 15.16 8.85
N ASP A 53 -6.35 16.01 7.88
CA ASP A 53 -7.15 16.20 6.67
C ASP A 53 -6.71 15.25 5.55
N LEU A 54 -7.11 13.99 5.67
CA LEU A 54 -6.83 12.95 4.68
C LEU A 54 -7.39 13.27 3.28
N THR A 55 -8.39 14.14 3.19
CA THR A 55 -8.97 14.50 1.89
C THR A 55 -8.11 15.55 1.19
N ALA A 56 -7.69 16.59 1.91
CA ALA A 56 -6.72 17.56 1.40
C ALA A 56 -5.40 16.88 1.04
N LEU A 57 -4.90 15.98 1.89
CA LEU A 57 -3.60 15.33 1.67
C LEU A 57 -3.59 14.46 0.41
N ARG A 58 -4.69 13.71 0.16
CA ARG A 58 -4.86 12.95 -1.08
C ARG A 58 -4.96 13.86 -2.31
N ARG A 59 -5.60 15.02 -2.19
CA ARG A 59 -5.68 16.00 -3.29
C ARG A 59 -4.32 16.61 -3.61
N ALA A 60 -3.55 17.00 -2.59
CA ALA A 60 -2.19 17.52 -2.78
C ALA A 60 -1.29 16.49 -3.47
N LEU A 61 -1.31 15.22 -3.01
CA LEU A 61 -0.58 14.12 -3.64
C LEU A 61 -1.00 13.88 -5.10
N GLN A 62 -2.29 14.05 -5.43
CA GLN A 62 -2.82 13.83 -6.78
C GLN A 62 -2.17 14.74 -7.84
N LEU A 63 -1.66 15.92 -7.46
CA LEU A 63 -1.01 16.84 -8.39
C LEU A 63 0.34 16.33 -8.90
N MET A 64 1.01 15.47 -8.12
CA MET A 64 2.30 14.89 -8.47
C MET A 64 2.19 13.43 -8.94
N ALA A 65 1.24 12.70 -8.37
CA ALA A 65 1.04 11.30 -8.63
C ALA A 65 0.73 11.02 -10.12
N GLU A 66 1.07 9.80 -10.53
CA GLU A 66 0.60 9.23 -11.78
C GLU A 66 -0.89 8.86 -11.66
N GLU A 67 -1.58 8.88 -12.79
CA GLU A 67 -3.00 8.51 -12.86
C GLU A 67 -3.21 7.04 -12.49
N ARG A 68 -2.24 6.17 -12.79
CA ARG A 68 -2.27 4.73 -12.53
C ARG A 68 -1.05 4.29 -11.76
N GLU A 69 -1.23 3.30 -10.90
CA GLU A 69 -0.14 2.70 -10.14
C GLU A 69 0.76 1.85 -11.06
N SER A 70 2.07 2.11 -11.02
CA SER A 70 3.07 1.27 -11.68
C SER A 70 3.11 -0.12 -11.02
N GLN A 71 3.68 -1.11 -11.71
CA GLN A 71 3.96 -2.42 -11.09
C GLN A 71 4.87 -2.29 -9.86
N GLY A 72 5.79 -1.32 -9.86
CA GLY A 72 6.65 -1.02 -8.72
C GLY A 72 5.88 -0.48 -7.52
N VAL A 73 4.88 0.37 -7.73
CA VAL A 73 3.99 0.86 -6.66
C VAL A 73 3.14 -0.29 -6.11
N VAL A 74 2.54 -1.10 -6.97
CA VAL A 74 1.73 -2.26 -6.54
C VAL A 74 2.57 -3.23 -5.69
N ALA A 75 3.81 -3.52 -6.11
CA ALA A 75 4.72 -4.37 -5.35
C ALA A 75 5.04 -3.78 -3.96
N GLN A 76 5.32 -2.47 -3.88
CA GLN A 76 5.58 -1.78 -2.60
C GLN A 76 4.36 -1.82 -1.66
N LEU A 77 3.14 -1.70 -2.19
CA LEU A 77 1.92 -1.82 -1.38
C LEU A 77 1.74 -3.23 -0.83
N LEU A 78 1.95 -4.27 -1.66
CA LEU A 78 1.89 -5.66 -1.22
C LEU A 78 2.98 -5.99 -0.20
N GLU A 79 4.17 -5.43 -0.36
CA GLU A 79 5.27 -5.55 0.60
C GLU A 79 4.88 -4.97 1.97
N LEU A 80 4.26 -3.79 2.00
CA LEU A 80 3.79 -3.16 3.24
C LEU A 80 2.69 -3.98 3.92
N VAL A 81 1.74 -4.50 3.13
CA VAL A 81 0.70 -5.42 3.62
C VAL A 81 1.31 -6.69 4.23
N ALA A 82 2.29 -7.29 3.54
CA ALA A 82 2.99 -8.48 4.00
C ALA A 82 3.74 -8.21 5.32
N ALA A 83 4.43 -7.07 5.40
CA ALA A 83 5.16 -6.67 6.60
C ALA A 83 4.23 -6.41 7.79
N ASP A 84 3.08 -5.78 7.57
CA ASP A 84 2.06 -5.53 8.60
C ASP A 84 1.47 -6.83 9.16
N LEU A 85 1.11 -7.78 8.28
CA LEU A 85 0.59 -9.08 8.69
C LEU A 85 1.67 -9.90 9.43
N ALA A 86 2.90 -9.93 8.90
CA ALA A 86 4.01 -10.65 9.52
C ALA A 86 4.33 -10.11 10.92
N ALA A 87 4.29 -8.79 11.12
CA ALA A 87 4.51 -8.14 12.40
C ALA A 87 3.29 -8.18 13.35
N GLY A 88 2.15 -8.73 12.92
CA GLY A 88 0.92 -8.74 13.70
C GLY A 88 0.28 -7.36 13.91
N ARG A 89 0.70 -6.34 13.14
CA ARG A 89 0.08 -5.01 13.16
C ARG A 89 -1.30 -5.01 12.51
N ARG A 90 -1.57 -6.03 11.69
CA ARG A 90 -2.83 -6.21 10.96
C ARG A 90 -3.30 -7.66 11.10
N SER A 91 -4.58 -7.84 11.34
CA SER A 91 -5.21 -9.17 11.37
C SER A 91 -5.37 -9.74 9.96
N ALA A 92 -5.67 -11.04 9.84
CA ALA A 92 -6.04 -11.64 8.55
C ALA A 92 -7.26 -10.96 7.92
N ARG A 93 -8.28 -10.65 8.72
CA ARG A 93 -9.49 -9.92 8.29
C ARG A 93 -9.15 -8.57 7.68
N ASP A 94 -8.35 -7.77 8.39
CA ASP A 94 -8.00 -6.42 7.94
C ASP A 94 -7.12 -6.50 6.69
N THR A 95 -6.22 -7.49 6.62
CA THR A 95 -5.41 -7.76 5.43
C THR A 95 -6.28 -8.05 4.21
N ILE A 96 -7.26 -8.95 4.34
CA ILE A 96 -8.18 -9.30 3.24
C ILE A 96 -9.04 -8.10 2.84
N THR A 97 -9.43 -7.26 3.79
CA THR A 97 -10.14 -6.01 3.51
C THR A 97 -9.29 -5.07 2.66
N VAL A 98 -8.02 -4.86 3.04
CA VAL A 98 -7.07 -4.03 2.26
C VAL A 98 -6.86 -4.63 0.87
N LEU A 99 -6.63 -5.94 0.75
CA LEU A 99 -6.45 -6.59 -0.55
C LEU A 99 -7.72 -6.50 -1.43
N GLY A 100 -8.91 -6.57 -0.84
CA GLY A 100 -10.17 -6.32 -1.53
C GLY A 100 -10.30 -4.88 -2.03
N GLN A 101 -9.89 -3.90 -1.21
CA GLN A 101 -9.82 -2.49 -1.63
C GLN A 101 -8.83 -2.31 -2.78
N MET A 102 -7.62 -2.87 -2.68
CA MET A 102 -6.64 -2.88 -3.78
C MET A 102 -7.24 -3.48 -5.07
N HIS A 103 -7.94 -4.61 -4.98
CA HIS A 103 -8.59 -5.25 -6.13
C HIS A 103 -9.61 -4.34 -6.81
N SER A 104 -10.36 -3.53 -6.04
CA SER A 104 -11.40 -2.63 -6.57
C SER A 104 -10.90 -1.24 -6.98
N GLY A 105 -9.86 -0.72 -6.34
CA GLY A 105 -9.45 0.69 -6.45
C GLY A 105 -8.11 0.92 -7.13
N ILE A 106 -7.32 -0.12 -7.39
CA ILE A 106 -6.01 -0.04 -8.02
C ILE A 106 -6.01 -0.85 -9.32
N ALA A 107 -5.33 -0.34 -10.34
CA ALA A 107 -5.18 -1.02 -11.62
C ALA A 107 -4.20 -2.21 -11.52
N LEU A 108 -4.61 -3.30 -10.87
CA LEU A 108 -3.77 -4.48 -10.69
C LEU A 108 -3.60 -5.28 -12.00
N PRO A 109 -2.44 -5.94 -12.21
CA PRO A 109 -2.27 -6.96 -13.24
C PRO A 109 -3.36 -8.04 -13.14
N LYS A 110 -3.73 -8.63 -14.27
CA LYS A 110 -4.82 -9.61 -14.34
C LYS A 110 -4.55 -10.81 -13.43
N GLU A 111 -3.32 -11.30 -13.48
CA GLU A 111 -2.84 -12.45 -12.71
C GLU A 111 -2.97 -12.20 -11.21
N LEU A 112 -2.68 -10.97 -10.78
CA LEU A 112 -2.80 -10.58 -9.38
C LEU A 112 -4.27 -10.47 -8.94
N ARG A 113 -5.15 -9.96 -9.80
CA ARG A 113 -6.59 -9.91 -9.51
C ARG A 113 -7.18 -11.31 -9.35
N GLU A 114 -6.85 -12.20 -10.28
CA GLU A 114 -7.28 -13.59 -10.23
C GLU A 114 -6.75 -14.31 -8.99
N ALA A 115 -5.52 -14.02 -8.56
CA ALA A 115 -4.95 -14.57 -7.33
C ALA A 115 -5.62 -14.04 -6.05
N LEU A 116 -6.07 -12.78 -6.03
CA LEU A 116 -6.71 -12.18 -4.86
C LEU A 116 -8.16 -12.62 -4.66
N HIS A 117 -8.88 -12.93 -5.74
CA HIS A 117 -10.31 -13.24 -5.70
C HIS A 117 -10.67 -14.42 -4.77
N PRO A 118 -9.96 -15.57 -4.80
CA PRO A 118 -10.25 -16.70 -3.92
C PRO A 118 -10.15 -16.39 -2.42
N PHE A 119 -9.24 -15.49 -2.00
CA PHE A 119 -9.08 -15.13 -0.58
C PHE A 119 -10.32 -14.43 -0.02
N GLY A 120 -10.97 -13.57 -0.82
CA GLY A 120 -12.21 -12.91 -0.41
C GLY A 120 -13.38 -13.89 -0.25
N ILE A 121 -13.50 -14.86 -1.17
CA ILE A 121 -14.51 -15.92 -1.09
C ILE A 121 -14.26 -16.81 0.12
N GLN A 122 -13.03 -17.30 0.28
CA GLN A 122 -12.66 -18.20 1.39
C GLN A 122 -12.83 -17.53 2.75
N TYR A 123 -12.48 -16.24 2.88
CA TYR A 123 -12.75 -15.50 4.10
C TYR A 123 -14.23 -15.43 4.42
N SER A 124 -15.06 -15.16 3.41
CA SER A 124 -16.52 -15.10 3.58
C SER A 124 -17.07 -16.44 4.06
N LEU A 125 -16.64 -17.55 3.47
CA LEU A 125 -17.03 -18.91 3.86
C LEU A 125 -16.54 -19.28 5.26
N ALA A 126 -15.28 -19.00 5.59
CA ALA A 126 -14.69 -19.26 6.92
C ALA A 126 -15.38 -18.44 8.01
N SER A 127 -15.66 -17.15 7.74
CA SER A 127 -16.38 -16.27 8.68
C SER A 127 -17.81 -16.70 8.95
N ALA A 128 -18.44 -17.40 8.00
CA ALA A 128 -19.77 -17.99 8.14
C ALA A 128 -19.75 -19.40 8.77
N GLY A 129 -18.56 -19.94 9.10
CA GLY A 129 -18.41 -21.29 9.65
C GLY A 129 -18.68 -22.42 8.64
N VAL A 130 -18.61 -22.13 7.33
CA VAL A 130 -18.97 -23.08 6.27
C VAL A 130 -17.76 -23.93 5.85
N GLU A 131 -16.57 -23.34 5.75
CA GLU A 131 -15.34 -24.03 5.30
C GLU A 131 -14.08 -23.45 5.95
N ASN A 132 -13.12 -24.33 6.29
CA ASN A 132 -11.77 -24.05 6.82
C ASN A 132 -11.73 -23.15 8.08
N ALA A 133 -10.65 -23.26 8.86
CA ALA A 133 -10.42 -22.34 9.96
C ALA A 133 -9.87 -21.00 9.41
N ILE A 134 -10.16 -19.88 10.08
CA ILE A 134 -9.62 -18.56 9.70
C ILE A 134 -8.07 -18.59 9.79
N GLU A 135 -7.55 -19.38 10.70
CA GLU A 135 -6.13 -19.63 10.93
C GLU A 135 -5.47 -20.28 9.70
N ASP A 136 -6.13 -21.25 9.06
CA ASP A 136 -5.62 -21.90 7.84
C ASP A 136 -5.56 -20.90 6.67
N LEU A 137 -6.57 -20.03 6.58
CA LEU A 137 -6.62 -18.97 5.58
C LEU A 137 -5.50 -17.94 5.82
N GLU A 138 -5.25 -17.57 7.08
CA GLU A 138 -4.16 -16.68 7.43
C GLU A 138 -2.79 -17.27 7.06
N ALA A 139 -2.56 -18.55 7.35
CA ALA A 139 -1.32 -19.23 6.96
C ALA A 139 -1.09 -19.19 5.45
N ARG A 140 -2.12 -19.52 4.66
CA ARG A 140 -2.06 -19.46 3.19
C ARG A 140 -1.86 -18.04 2.66
N LEU A 141 -2.46 -17.05 3.32
CA LEU A 141 -2.29 -15.64 2.97
C LEU A 141 -0.87 -15.17 3.25
N ARG A 142 -0.27 -15.57 4.38
CA ARG A 142 1.14 -15.30 4.71
C ARG A 142 2.07 -15.91 3.68
N ASP A 143 1.84 -17.17 3.30
CA ASP A 143 2.65 -17.87 2.29
C ASP A 143 2.55 -17.18 0.93
N TRP A 144 1.35 -16.75 0.53
CA TRP A 144 1.13 -16.02 -0.73
C TRP A 144 1.78 -14.63 -0.73
N LEU A 145 1.82 -13.96 0.42
CA LEU A 145 2.46 -12.64 0.58
C LEU A 145 3.99 -12.72 0.69
N LEU A 146 4.55 -13.89 1.00
CA LEU A 146 5.98 -14.08 1.26
C LEU A 146 6.92 -13.61 0.12
N PRO A 147 6.62 -13.87 -1.17
CA PRO A 147 7.47 -13.41 -2.27
C PRO A 147 7.65 -11.89 -2.30
N TRP A 148 6.62 -11.14 -1.88
CA TRP A 148 6.63 -9.68 -1.85
C TRP A 148 7.45 -9.14 -0.68
N ALA A 149 7.38 -9.80 0.49
CA ALA A 149 8.23 -9.45 1.64
C ALA A 149 9.74 -9.65 1.36
N ALA A 150 10.08 -10.57 0.45
CA ALA A 150 11.47 -10.82 0.07
C ALA A 150 12.06 -9.74 -0.87
N MET A 151 11.22 -8.99 -1.61
CA MET A 151 11.68 -7.93 -2.51
C MET A 151 12.33 -6.77 -1.75
N GLN A 152 11.85 -6.46 -0.55
CA GLN A 152 12.44 -5.45 0.36
C GLN A 152 13.95 -5.68 0.59
N ARG A 153 14.34 -6.95 0.80
CA ARG A 153 15.72 -7.32 1.12
C ARG A 153 16.65 -7.16 -0.07
N GLN A 154 16.17 -7.42 -1.29
CA GLN A 154 16.97 -7.30 -2.50
C GLN A 154 17.15 -5.84 -2.95
N GLY A 155 16.16 -4.98 -2.69
CA GLY A 155 16.27 -3.54 -2.95
C GLY A 155 17.23 -2.82 -2.00
N LEU A 156 17.33 -3.25 -0.75
CA LEU A 156 18.26 -2.69 0.25
C LEU A 156 19.71 -3.19 0.06
N ALA A 157 19.92 -4.39 -0.45
CA ALA A 157 21.26 -4.96 -0.69
C ALA A 157 21.97 -4.42 -1.95
N ARG A 158 21.31 -3.60 -2.77
CA ARG A 158 21.83 -3.04 -4.04
C ARG A 158 22.16 -1.54 -3.96
N LYS A 159 22.23 -0.96 -2.77
CA LYS A 159 22.72 0.40 -2.52
C LYS A 159 24.08 0.35 -1.85
#